data_AF-A0A6B3F8R6-F1
#
_entry.id   AF-A0A6B3F8R6-F1
#
_cell.length_a   1.000
_cell.length_b   1.000
_cell.length_c   1.000
_cell.angle_alpha   90.00
_cell.angle_beta   90.00
_cell.angle_gamma   90.00
#
_symmetry.space_group_name_H-M   'P 1'
#
loop_
_entity.id
_entity.type
_entity.pdbx_description
1 polymer ?
#
loop_
_entity_poly.entity_id
_entity_poly.type
_entity_poly.pdbx_seq_one_letter_code
_entity_poly.pdbx_strand_id
1 'polypeptide(L)'
;NALGTRLMPDMPKRQDYGLWLSIMRDGHDARALREPLAVYRAHQAGSLSSNKLALIPFNWALYREHEHLSVPRSARALAGAAWNSVRKSRI
;
A
#
# COMPACT_ATOMS: atom_id res chain seq x y z
N ASN A 1 0.46 21.43 13.19
CA ASN A 1 -0.45 20.27 13.27
C ASN A 1 0.36 19.00 13.46
N ALA A 2 0.25 18.38 14.63
CA ALA A 2 0.84 17.06 14.88
C ALA A 2 -0.21 15.98 14.60
N LEU A 3 0.19 14.88 13.95
CA LEU A 3 -0.70 13.75 13.61
C LEU A 3 -1.17 12.96 14.85
N GLY A 4 -0.40 13.01 15.94
CA GLY A 4 -0.64 12.18 17.12
C GLY A 4 -0.44 10.69 16.86
N THR A 5 -0.87 9.85 17.81
CA THR A 5 -0.81 8.39 17.66
C THR A 5 -1.95 7.91 16.77
N ARG A 6 -1.62 7.14 15.73
CA ARG A 6 -2.57 6.45 14.86
C ARG A 6 -2.30 4.95 14.90
N LEU A 7 -3.33 4.17 15.19
CA LEU A 7 -3.22 2.71 15.22
C LEU A 7 -3.35 2.16 13.80
N MET A 8 -2.54 1.16 13.49
CA MET A 8 -2.69 0.42 12.24
C MET A 8 -3.99 -0.36 12.25
N PRO A 9 -4.65 -0.51 11.09
CA PRO A 9 -5.85 -1.32 11.01
C PRO A 9 -5.53 -2.79 11.24
N ASP A 10 -6.43 -3.50 11.92
CA ASP A 10 -6.30 -4.92 12.15
C ASP A 10 -6.58 -5.69 10.86
N MET A 11 -5.51 -6.05 10.15
CA MET A 11 -5.55 -6.72 8.86
C MET A 11 -4.37 -7.68 8.74
N PRO A 12 -4.53 -8.85 8.08
CA PRO A 12 -3.44 -9.81 7.95
C PRO A 12 -2.24 -9.29 7.15
N LYS A 13 -2.45 -8.35 6.21
CA LYS A 13 -1.43 -7.62 5.44
C LYS A 13 -1.95 -6.24 5.07
N ARG A 14 -1.03 -5.38 4.59
CA ARG A 14 -1.33 -4.00 4.14
C ARG A 14 -1.77 -3.07 5.26
N GLN A 15 -1.39 -3.38 6.50
CA GLN A 15 -1.62 -2.54 7.67
C GLN A 15 -0.99 -1.15 7.49
N ASP A 16 0.25 -1.11 7.01
CA ASP A 16 0.98 0.10 6.63
C ASP A 16 0.23 0.92 5.58
N TYR A 17 -0.25 0.26 4.52
CA TYR A 17 -0.98 0.92 3.45
C TYR A 17 -2.31 1.48 3.94
N GLY A 18 -3.08 0.71 4.71
CA GLY A 18 -4.33 1.17 5.31
C GLY A 18 -4.11 2.36 6.25
N LEU A 19 -3.03 2.35 7.05
CA LEU A 19 -2.65 3.49 7.88
C LEU A 19 -2.39 4.76 7.05
N TRP A 20 -1.65 4.65 5.94
CA TRP A 20 -1.41 5.83 5.09
C TRP A 20 -2.70 6.36 4.46
N LEU A 21 -3.58 5.47 4.00
CA LEU A 21 -4.87 5.86 3.43
C LEU A 21 -5.76 6.55 4.48
N SER A 22 -5.77 6.07 5.72
CA SER A 22 -6.56 6.70 6.80
C SER A 22 -6.05 8.10 7.14
N ILE A 23 -4.72 8.27 7.22
CA ILE A 23 -4.10 9.60 7.43
C ILE A 23 -4.47 10.57 6.30
N MET A 24 -4.40 10.13 5.04
CA MET A 24 -4.74 11.00 3.90
C MET A 24 -6.23 11.33 3.86
N ARG A 25 -7.10 10.39 4.23
CA ARG A 25 -8.54 10.60 4.33
C ARG A 25 -8.91 11.64 5.39
N ASP A 26 -8.11 11.75 6.46
CA ASP A 26 -8.27 12.77 7.49
C ASP A 26 -7.84 14.18 7.03
N GLY A 27 -7.47 14.35 5.76
CA GLY A 27 -7.13 15.65 5.17
C GLY A 27 -5.63 15.98 5.19
N HIS A 28 -4.77 14.99 5.41
CA HIS A 28 -3.32 15.17 5.36
C HIS A 28 -2.74 14.83 3.98
N ASP A 29 -2.19 15.84 3.30
CA ASP A 29 -1.57 15.63 2.00
C ASP A 29 -0.23 14.90 2.09
N ALA A 30 -0.05 13.88 1.24
CA ALA A 30 1.24 13.25 1.03
C ALA A 30 2.11 14.09 0.09
N ARG A 31 3.31 14.47 0.54
CA ARG A 31 4.30 15.22 -0.25
C ARG A 31 5.56 14.38 -0.45
N ALA A 32 6.01 14.28 -1.69
CA ALA A 32 7.23 13.55 -2.01
C ALA A 32 8.47 14.36 -1.62
N LEU A 33 9.46 13.68 -1.04
CA LEU A 33 10.78 14.23 -0.74
C LEU A 33 11.80 13.61 -1.69
N ARG A 34 12.75 14.43 -2.17
CA ARG A 34 13.82 14.00 -3.10
C ARG A 34 15.11 13.61 -2.37
N GLU A 35 15.01 13.31 -1.08
CA GLU A 35 16.12 12.95 -0.21
C GLU A 35 15.95 11.53 0.32
N PRO A 36 17.02 10.72 0.37
CA PRO A 36 16.97 9.38 0.94
C PRO A 36 16.95 9.48 2.48
N LEU A 37 15.78 9.29 3.07
CA LEU A 37 15.59 9.31 4.53
C LEU A 37 15.59 7.92 5.19
N ALA A 38 15.54 6.85 4.39
CA ALA A 38 15.45 5.48 4.90
C ALA A 38 16.32 4.54 4.08
N VAL A 39 17.03 3.65 4.78
CA VAL A 39 17.75 2.52 4.18
C VAL A 39 16.93 1.26 4.44
N TYR A 40 16.45 0.64 3.37
CA TYR A 40 15.72 -0.62 3.46
C TYR A 40 16.65 -1.80 3.25
N ARG A 41 16.50 -2.83 4.09
CA ARG A 41 17.15 -4.12 3.85
C ARG A 41 16.36 -4.88 2.79
N ALA A 42 16.93 -5.05 1.61
CA ALA A 42 16.36 -5.95 0.61
C ALA A 42 16.49 -7.39 1.11
N HIS A 43 15.36 -8.08 1.32
CA HIS A 43 15.38 -9.48 1.71
C HIS A 43 15.58 -10.36 0.46
N GLN A 44 16.53 -11.30 0.54
CA GLN A 44 16.93 -12.31 -0.45
C GLN A 44 15.79 -13.00 -1.23
N ALA A 45 16.14 -13.62 -2.36
CA ALA A 45 15.24 -14.41 -3.20
C ALA A 45 14.42 -15.40 -2.36
N GLY A 46 13.09 -15.34 -2.48
CA GLY A 46 12.14 -16.14 -1.68
C GLY A 46 11.42 -15.36 -0.57
N SER A 47 11.72 -14.07 -0.36
CA SER A 47 10.97 -13.21 0.56
C SER A 47 9.49 -13.05 0.17
N LEU A 48 8.64 -12.68 1.13
CA LEU A 48 7.18 -12.54 1.01
C LEU A 48 6.71 -11.60 -0.13
N SER A 49 7.62 -10.77 -0.64
CA SER A 49 7.41 -9.86 -1.77
C SER A 49 7.84 -10.41 -3.14
N SER A 50 8.41 -11.62 -3.20
CA SER A 50 8.83 -12.27 -4.45
C SER A 50 7.64 -12.63 -5.33
N ASN A 51 6.56 -13.15 -4.74
CA ASN A 51 5.31 -13.44 -5.44
C ASN A 51 4.35 -12.23 -5.38
N LYS A 52 4.54 -11.28 -6.30
CA LYS A 52 3.73 -10.06 -6.41
C LYS A 52 2.25 -10.36 -6.68
N LEU A 53 1.93 -11.49 -7.31
CA LEU A 53 0.55 -11.93 -7.55
C LEU A 53 -0.13 -12.36 -6.25
N ALA A 54 0.61 -12.93 -5.30
CA ALA A 54 0.08 -13.28 -3.98
C ALA A 54 -0.43 -12.06 -3.18
N LEU A 55 -0.09 -10.83 -3.60
CA LEU A 55 -0.53 -9.59 -2.95
C LEU A 55 -1.87 -9.07 -3.49
N ILE A 56 -2.37 -9.59 -4.61
CA ILE A 56 -3.64 -9.20 -5.23
C ILE A 56 -4.83 -9.35 -4.26
N PRO A 57 -5.06 -10.52 -3.62
CA PRO A 57 -6.22 -10.67 -2.73
C PRO A 57 -6.19 -9.69 -1.55
N PHE A 58 -5.00 -9.42 -1.01
CA PHE A 58 -4.85 -8.46 0.11
C PHE A 58 -5.10 -7.02 -0.31
N ASN A 59 -4.68 -6.62 -1.52
CA ASN A 59 -5.01 -5.31 -2.06
C ASN A 59 -6.52 -5.19 -2.33
N TRP A 60 -7.15 -6.26 -2.84
CA TRP A 60 -8.59 -6.27 -3.08
C TRP A 60 -9.38 -6.12 -1.78
N ALA A 61 -9.04 -6.90 -0.75
CA ALA A 61 -9.64 -6.81 0.58
C ALA A 61 -9.46 -5.40 1.18
N LEU A 62 -8.25 -4.83 1.11
CA LEU A 62 -8.01 -3.45 1.52
C LEU A 62 -8.98 -2.47 0.84
N TYR A 63 -9.14 -2.57 -0.49
CA TYR A 63 -9.99 -1.64 -1.21
C TYR A 63 -11.49 -1.83 -0.98
N ARG A 64 -11.95 -3.08 -0.82
CA ARG A 64 -13.38 -3.40 -0.74
C ARG A 64 -13.91 -3.47 0.69
N GLU A 65 -13.13 -4.06 1.58
CA GLU A 65 -13.53 -4.35 2.96
C GLU A 65 -13.10 -3.25 3.92
N HIS A 66 -11.93 -2.64 3.72
CA HIS A 66 -11.41 -1.60 4.62
C HIS A 66 -11.71 -0.18 4.12
N GLU A 67 -11.46 0.09 2.85
CA GLU A 67 -11.67 1.42 2.25
C GLU A 67 -13.05 1.59 1.60
N HIS A 68 -13.85 0.52 1.58
CA HIS A 68 -15.22 0.51 1.04
C HIS A 68 -15.39 1.12 -0.36
N LEU A 69 -14.34 1.09 -1.19
CA LEU A 69 -14.35 1.63 -2.54
C LEU A 69 -15.30 0.82 -3.43
N SER A 70 -16.05 1.47 -4.32
CA SER A 70 -16.89 0.75 -5.28
C SER A 70 -16.07 -0.19 -6.18
N VAL A 71 -16.69 -1.27 -6.67
CA VAL A 71 -16.03 -2.29 -7.51
C VAL A 71 -15.22 -1.68 -8.67
N PRO A 72 -15.73 -0.71 -9.46
CA PRO A 72 -14.94 -0.09 -10.52
C PRO A 72 -13.70 0.66 -10.00
N ARG A 73 -13.81 1.35 -8.85
CA ARG A 73 -12.69 2.08 -8.25
C ARG A 73 -11.63 1.12 -7.71
N SER A 74 -12.05 0.04 -7.04
CA SER A 74 -11.16 -1.02 -6.56
C SER A 74 -10.42 -1.70 -7.71
N ALA A 75 -11.12 -2.02 -8.81
CA ALA A 75 -10.51 -2.62 -9.99
C ALA A 75 -9.44 -1.71 -10.62
N ARG A 76 -9.75 -0.42 -10.79
CA ARG A 76 -8.79 0.57 -11.32
C ARG A 76 -7.55 0.71 -10.42
N ALA A 77 -7.74 0.79 -9.10
CA ALA A 77 -6.65 0.89 -8.13
C ALA A 77 -5.77 -0.37 -8.13
N LEU A 78 -6.39 -1.55 -8.20
CA LEU A 78 -5.68 -2.83 -8.27
C LEU A 78 -4.88 -2.96 -9.57
N ALA A 79 -5.46 -2.58 -10.71
CA ALA A 79 -4.77 -2.57 -12.00
C ALA A 79 -3.53 -1.66 -11.99
N GLY A 80 -3.67 -0.45 -11.42
CA GLY A 80 -2.54 0.48 -11.25
C GLY A 80 -1.44 -0.07 -10.34
N ALA A 81 -1.82 -0.70 -9.22
CA ALA A 81 -0.87 -1.35 -8.31
C ALA A 81 -0.13 -2.51 -8.98
N ALA A 82 -0.83 -3.35 -9.75
CA ALA A 82 -0.26 -4.47 -10.49
C ALA A 82 0.72 -3.97 -11.58
N TRP A 83 0.31 -2.97 -12.38
CA TRP A 83 1.15 -2.36 -13.40
C TRP A 83 2.45 -1.80 -12.83
N ASN A 84 2.36 -1.01 -11.74
CA ASN A 84 3.54 -0.43 -11.09
C ASN A 84 4.47 -1.53 -10.52
N SER A 85 3.89 -2.60 -9.99
CA SER A 85 4.63 -3.73 -9.44
C SER A 85 5.41 -4.49 -10.52
N VAL A 86 4.82 -4.70 -11.70
CA VAL A 86 5.49 -5.32 -12.85
C VAL A 86 6.60 -4.42 -13.39
N ARG A 87 6.34 -3.11 -13.57
CA ARG A 87 7.34 -2.16 -14.05
C ARG A 87 8.58 -2.10 -13.17
N LYS A 88 8.40 -2.07 -11.84
CA LYS A 88 9.51 -2.07 -10.87
C LYS A 88 10.25 -3.40 -10.76
N SER A 89 9.70 -4.49 -11.31
CA SER A 89 10.38 -5.80 -11.33
C SER A 89 11.36 -5.93 -12.50
N ARG A 90 11.31 -5.01 -13.46
CA ARG A 90 12.16 -4.97 -14.65
C ARG A 90 13.35 -4.03 -14.50
N ILE A 91 13.50 -3.41 -13.33
CA ILE A 91 14.61 -2.55 -12.91
C ILE A 91 15.34 -3.33 -11.81
#